data_AF-A0A382FQ35-F1
#
_entry.id   AF-A0A382FQ35-F1
#
_cell.length_a   1.000
_cell.length_b   1.000
_cell.length_c   1.000
_cell.angle_alpha   90.00
_cell.angle_beta   90.00
_cell.angle_gamma   90.00
#
_symmetry.space_group_name_H-M   'P 1'
#
loop_
_entity.id
_entity.type
_entity.pdbx_description
1 polymer ?
#
loop_
_entity_poly.entity_id
_entity_poly.type
_entity_poly.pdbx_seq_one_letter_code
_entity_poly.pdbx_strand_id
1 'polypeptide(L)'
;MYFELWRKDLSLLFEKFQNWRTSTEYYFPKVFIFFVLINDIAFWFALATAFPGVFSENELGHYMRKQIPVAFLGALFDSLSLYLTILVIRRALLVKSNLVYISHLGIDVFIAIVATFWVLFVFSISGWIVSFLPQPETVVEQKTLEERNEDYANLAIAAINNPTGREEMKNIYFGIVMGLSAIIPTCVHIFYAVFALRIFLKPDRHRTLT
;
A
#
# COMPACT_ATOMS: atom_id res chain seq x y z
N MET A 1 25.66 19.87 8.32
CA MET A 1 25.76 19.96 6.84
C MET A 1 24.82 18.99 6.13
N TYR A 2 24.90 17.67 6.37
CA TYR A 2 24.06 16.68 5.66
C TYR A 2 22.55 16.76 5.96
N PHE A 3 22.18 16.89 7.25
CA PHE A 3 20.77 17.07 7.63
C PHE A 3 20.17 18.36 7.04
N GLU A 4 20.95 19.41 6.92
CA GLU A 4 20.50 20.67 6.32
C GLU A 4 20.23 20.51 4.81
N LEU A 5 21.07 19.75 4.09
CA LEU A 5 20.82 19.39 2.69
C LEU A 5 19.55 18.54 2.55
N TRP A 6 19.40 17.50 3.37
CA TRP A 6 18.20 16.65 3.35
C TRP A 6 16.92 17.42 3.65
N ARG A 7 16.97 18.31 4.64
CA ARG A 7 15.84 19.19 4.98
C ARG A 7 15.50 20.13 3.84
N LYS A 8 16.52 20.71 3.18
CA LYS A 8 16.34 21.61 2.04
C LYS A 8 15.74 20.88 0.83
N ASP A 9 16.23 19.68 0.50
CA ASP A 9 15.70 18.90 -0.60
C ASP A 9 14.26 18.45 -0.32
N LEU A 10 13.99 17.99 0.91
CA LEU A 10 12.64 17.63 1.34
C LEU A 10 11.70 18.85 1.35
N SER A 11 12.17 20.04 1.75
CA SER A 11 11.35 21.26 1.73
C SER A 11 11.02 21.68 0.31
N LEU A 12 11.98 21.62 -0.63
CA LEU A 12 11.74 21.93 -2.04
C LEU A 12 10.73 20.96 -2.67
N LEU A 13 10.87 19.66 -2.41
CA LEU A 13 9.91 18.65 -2.86
C LEU A 13 8.52 18.88 -2.25
N PHE A 14 8.46 19.15 -0.95
CA PHE A 14 7.22 19.43 -0.24
C PHE A 14 6.53 20.69 -0.79
N GLU A 15 7.25 21.78 -1.01
CA GLU A 15 6.72 23.02 -1.60
C GLU A 15 6.19 22.79 -3.01
N LYS A 16 6.95 22.09 -3.87
CA LYS A 16 6.51 21.75 -5.22
C LYS A 16 5.24 20.91 -5.19
N PHE A 17 5.18 19.91 -4.31
CA PHE A 17 4.00 19.08 -4.12
C PHE A 17 2.81 19.88 -3.59
N GLN A 18 3.03 20.76 -2.60
CA GLN A 18 1.97 21.61 -2.04
C GLN A 18 1.40 22.55 -3.10
N ASN A 19 2.25 23.18 -3.91
CA ASN A 19 1.82 24.07 -4.99
C ASN A 19 1.02 23.31 -6.06
N TRP A 20 1.46 22.10 -6.42
CA TRP A 20 0.70 21.23 -7.32
C TRP A 20 -0.66 20.83 -6.71
N ARG A 21 -0.68 20.45 -5.43
CA ARG A 21 -1.89 20.09 -4.70
C ARG A 21 -2.90 21.24 -4.64
N THR A 22 -2.46 22.44 -4.30
CA THR A 22 -3.33 23.63 -4.16
C THR A 22 -3.81 24.19 -5.49
N SER A 23 -3.03 24.02 -6.57
CA SER A 23 -3.43 24.40 -7.93
C SER A 23 -4.33 23.35 -8.62
N THR A 24 -4.44 22.15 -8.05
CA THR A 24 -5.29 21.09 -8.59
C THR A 24 -6.69 21.15 -8.00
N GLU A 25 -7.65 21.58 -8.81
CA GLU A 25 -9.07 21.50 -8.43
C GLU A 25 -9.50 20.05 -8.18
N TYR A 26 -10.34 19.85 -7.16
CA TYR A 26 -10.82 18.53 -6.73
C TYR A 26 -9.69 17.51 -6.48
N TYR A 27 -8.58 17.97 -5.91
CA TYR A 27 -7.40 17.15 -5.62
C TYR A 27 -7.74 15.82 -4.92
N PHE A 28 -8.46 15.88 -3.79
CA PHE A 28 -8.75 14.68 -2.99
C PHE A 28 -9.60 13.64 -3.75
N PRO A 29 -10.72 14.01 -4.41
CA PRO A 29 -11.44 13.10 -5.30
C PRO A 29 -10.57 12.49 -6.40
N LYS A 30 -9.72 13.29 -7.04
CA LYS A 30 -8.83 12.80 -8.12
C LYS A 30 -7.82 11.78 -7.62
N VAL A 31 -7.20 12.02 -6.46
CA VAL A 31 -6.28 11.08 -5.81
C VAL A 31 -6.99 9.81 -5.39
N PHE A 32 -8.19 9.92 -4.83
CA PHE A 32 -8.99 8.76 -4.46
C PHE A 32 -9.32 7.89 -5.68
N ILE A 33 -9.81 8.50 -6.77
CA ILE A 33 -10.09 7.78 -8.03
C ILE A 33 -8.82 7.15 -8.58
N PHE A 34 -7.68 7.86 -8.55
CA PHE A 34 -6.40 7.31 -8.96
C PHE A 34 -6.04 6.03 -8.18
N PHE A 35 -6.18 6.05 -6.85
CA PHE A 35 -5.93 4.86 -6.04
C PHE A 35 -6.97 3.75 -6.25
N VAL A 36 -8.23 4.06 -6.56
CA VAL A 36 -9.22 3.06 -6.95
C VAL A 36 -8.75 2.32 -8.21
N LEU A 37 -8.29 3.05 -9.24
CA LEU A 37 -7.81 2.45 -10.49
C LEU A 37 -6.56 1.60 -10.27
N ILE A 38 -5.62 2.06 -9.45
CA ILE A 38 -4.41 1.29 -9.13
C ILE A 38 -4.74 0.00 -8.38
N ASN A 39 -5.62 0.07 -7.37
CA ASN A 39 -6.05 -1.11 -6.62
C ASN A 39 -6.84 -2.09 -7.50
N ASP A 40 -7.65 -1.58 -8.43
CA ASP A 40 -8.38 -2.41 -9.38
C ASP A 40 -7.43 -3.16 -10.33
N ILE A 41 -6.48 -2.45 -10.94
CA ILE A 41 -5.46 -3.07 -11.81
C ILE A 41 -4.65 -4.11 -11.03
N ALA A 42 -4.23 -3.79 -9.80
CA ALA A 42 -3.47 -4.72 -8.96
C ALA A 42 -4.28 -5.99 -8.64
N PHE A 43 -5.57 -5.83 -8.31
CA PHE A 43 -6.46 -6.96 -8.04
C PHE A 43 -6.60 -7.89 -9.23
N TRP A 44 -6.93 -7.34 -10.41
CA TRP A 44 -7.08 -8.17 -11.62
C TRP A 44 -5.78 -8.81 -12.04
N PHE A 45 -4.67 -8.08 -11.94
CA PHE A 45 -3.36 -8.62 -12.23
C PHE A 45 -3.00 -9.76 -11.28
N ALA A 46 -3.21 -9.61 -9.97
CA ALA A 46 -2.98 -10.65 -8.97
C ALA A 46 -3.87 -11.88 -9.22
N LEU A 47 -5.14 -11.67 -9.53
CA LEU A 47 -6.09 -12.76 -9.79
C LEU A 47 -5.72 -13.55 -11.05
N ALA A 48 -5.40 -12.86 -12.15
CA ALA A 48 -5.00 -13.47 -13.41
C ALA A 48 -3.72 -14.30 -13.32
N THR A 49 -2.79 -13.88 -12.47
CA THR A 49 -1.48 -14.52 -12.34
C THR A 49 -1.45 -15.61 -11.27
N ALA A 50 -2.17 -15.44 -10.16
CA ALA A 50 -2.22 -16.41 -9.06
C ALA A 50 -3.26 -17.53 -9.28
N PHE A 51 -4.42 -17.18 -9.85
CA PHE A 51 -5.58 -18.08 -9.99
C PHE A 51 -6.19 -18.00 -11.40
N PRO A 52 -5.45 -18.39 -12.45
CA PRO A 52 -5.94 -18.29 -13.83
C PRO A 52 -7.19 -19.15 -14.10
N GLY A 53 -7.42 -20.22 -13.32
CA GLY A 53 -8.60 -21.10 -13.43
C GLY A 53 -9.93 -20.40 -13.17
N VAL A 54 -9.94 -19.33 -12.38
CA VAL A 54 -11.14 -18.54 -12.03
C VAL A 54 -11.83 -17.94 -13.26
N PHE A 55 -11.07 -17.68 -14.34
CA PHE A 55 -11.63 -17.15 -15.59
C PHE A 55 -12.32 -18.21 -16.45
N SER A 56 -12.03 -19.49 -16.21
CA SER A 56 -12.65 -20.63 -16.92
C SER A 56 -13.83 -21.22 -16.16
N GLU A 57 -13.87 -21.00 -14.85
CA GLU A 57 -14.94 -21.44 -13.97
C GLU A 57 -15.98 -20.32 -13.78
N ASN A 58 -17.24 -20.65 -13.51
CA ASN A 58 -18.32 -19.66 -13.27
C ASN A 58 -18.14 -18.85 -11.95
N GLU A 59 -16.92 -18.77 -11.43
CA GLU A 59 -16.54 -18.08 -10.19
C GLU A 59 -16.22 -16.59 -10.41
N LEU A 60 -16.07 -16.14 -11.66
CA LEU A 60 -15.74 -14.76 -11.99
C LEU A 60 -16.71 -13.74 -11.36
N GLY A 61 -18.00 -14.08 -11.29
CA GLY A 61 -19.02 -13.23 -10.66
C GLY A 61 -18.79 -12.98 -9.17
N HIS A 62 -18.19 -13.94 -8.46
CA HIS A 62 -17.84 -13.82 -7.04
C HIS A 62 -16.69 -12.84 -6.83
N TYR A 63 -15.63 -12.96 -7.64
CA TYR A 63 -14.46 -12.09 -7.55
C TYR A 63 -14.76 -10.65 -7.99
N MET A 64 -15.62 -10.46 -9.01
CA MET A 64 -16.14 -9.14 -9.40
C MET A 64 -16.82 -8.41 -8.23
N ARG A 65 -17.63 -9.13 -7.44
CA ARG A 65 -18.33 -8.53 -6.28
C ARG A 65 -17.37 -8.17 -5.16
N LYS A 66 -16.34 -9.00 -4.93
CA LYS A 66 -15.27 -8.71 -3.95
C LYS A 66 -14.37 -7.55 -4.37
N GLN A 67 -14.14 -7.37 -5.68
CA GLN A 67 -13.28 -6.31 -6.21
C GLN A 67 -13.78 -4.91 -5.83
N ILE A 68 -15.09 -4.66 -5.87
CA ILE A 68 -15.63 -3.31 -5.61
C ILE A 68 -15.30 -2.83 -4.19
N PRO A 69 -15.62 -3.57 -3.10
CA PRO A 69 -15.23 -3.14 -1.75
C PRO A 69 -13.71 -3.13 -1.55
N VAL A 70 -12.97 -4.07 -2.15
CA VAL A 70 -11.51 -4.13 -2.03
C VAL A 70 -10.86 -2.88 -2.62
N ALA A 71 -11.24 -2.50 -3.84
CA ALA A 71 -10.69 -1.31 -4.51
C ALA A 71 -11.04 -0.02 -3.76
N PHE A 72 -12.26 0.07 -3.24
CA PHE A 72 -12.71 1.25 -2.48
C PHE A 72 -11.99 1.39 -1.13
N LEU A 73 -11.92 0.31 -0.35
CA LEU A 73 -11.27 0.31 0.98
C LEU A 73 -9.75 0.45 0.85
N GLY A 74 -9.14 -0.15 -0.18
CA GLY A 74 -7.73 0.07 -0.54
C GLY A 74 -7.47 1.55 -0.83
N ALA A 75 -8.26 2.15 -1.74
CA ALA A 75 -8.11 3.55 -2.09
C ALA A 75 -8.31 4.53 -0.93
N LEU A 76 -9.20 4.19 0.01
CA LEU A 76 -9.43 4.97 1.21
C LEU A 76 -8.17 5.00 2.09
N PHE A 77 -7.55 3.85 2.29
CA PHE A 77 -6.31 3.74 3.06
C PHE A 77 -5.13 4.39 2.37
N ASP A 78 -4.96 4.21 1.07
CA ASP A 78 -3.88 4.84 0.30
C ASP A 78 -4.01 6.37 0.31
N SER A 79 -5.24 6.88 0.22
CA SER A 79 -5.50 8.32 0.33
C SER A 79 -5.21 8.85 1.74
N LEU A 80 -5.59 8.09 2.77
CA LEU A 80 -5.35 8.45 4.17
C LEU A 80 -3.86 8.40 4.53
N SER A 81 -3.14 7.36 4.08
CA SER A 81 -1.71 7.21 4.29
C SER A 81 -0.94 8.35 3.63
N LEU A 82 -1.26 8.70 2.39
CA LEU A 82 -0.68 9.87 1.72
C LEU A 82 -0.93 11.17 2.50
N TYR A 83 -2.16 11.37 3.00
CA TYR A 83 -2.47 12.53 3.82
C TYR A 83 -1.65 12.59 5.11
N LEU A 84 -1.52 11.47 5.82
CA LEU A 84 -0.70 11.37 7.03
C LEU A 84 0.77 11.61 6.75
N THR A 85 1.34 11.05 5.68
CA THR A 85 2.72 11.28 5.25
C THR A 85 2.99 12.77 4.99
N ILE A 86 2.06 13.48 4.34
CA ILE A 86 2.18 14.94 4.12
C ILE A 86 2.20 15.69 5.47
N LEU A 87 1.36 15.31 6.43
CA LEU A 87 1.35 15.91 7.77
C LEU A 87 2.65 15.63 8.54
N VAL A 88 3.17 14.41 8.44
CA VAL A 88 4.43 13.99 9.05
C VAL A 88 5.60 14.80 8.48
N ILE A 89 5.70 14.92 7.15
CA ILE A 89 6.74 15.73 6.49
C ILE A 89 6.65 17.19 6.92
N ARG A 90 5.44 17.77 6.95
CA ARG A 90 5.23 19.15 7.41
C ARG A 90 5.74 19.33 8.84
N ARG A 91 5.44 18.40 9.74
CA ARG A 91 5.93 18.46 11.13
C ARG A 91 7.45 18.26 11.21
N ALA A 92 8.01 17.33 10.45
CA ALA A 92 9.45 17.09 10.41
C ALA A 92 10.23 18.35 10.02
N LEU A 93 9.76 19.07 9.00
CA LEU A 93 10.41 20.30 8.50
C LEU A 93 10.39 21.47 9.51
N LEU A 94 9.46 21.49 10.46
CA LEU A 94 9.38 22.55 11.48
C LEU A 94 10.35 22.34 12.65
N VAL A 95 10.87 21.13 12.85
CA VAL A 95 11.67 20.78 14.02
C VAL A 95 13.15 21.00 13.77
N LYS A 96 13.84 21.73 14.67
CA LYS A 96 15.29 22.00 14.56
C LYS A 96 16.17 20.79 14.93
N SER A 97 15.70 19.91 15.82
CA SER A 97 16.47 18.73 16.23
C SER A 97 16.51 17.67 15.14
N ASN A 98 17.71 17.17 14.82
CA ASN A 98 17.92 16.13 13.80
C ASN A 98 17.37 14.77 14.21
N LEU A 99 17.44 14.44 15.50
CA LEU A 99 16.89 13.19 16.01
C LEU A 99 15.37 13.18 15.86
N VAL A 100 14.70 14.26 16.28
CA VAL A 100 13.24 14.39 16.17
C VAL A 100 12.78 14.44 14.71
N TYR A 101 13.58 15.04 13.81
CA TYR A 101 13.34 15.01 12.37
C TYR A 101 13.32 13.59 11.81
N ILE A 102 14.32 12.77 12.15
CA ILE A 102 14.36 11.35 11.74
C ILE A 102 13.20 10.58 12.35
N SER A 103 12.86 10.82 13.63
CA SER A 103 11.74 10.15 14.29
C SER A 103 10.40 10.43 13.61
N HIS A 104 10.18 11.65 13.13
CA HIS A 104 9.00 11.96 12.32
C HIS A 104 9.00 11.17 11.01
N LEU A 105 10.11 11.18 10.26
CA LEU A 105 10.21 10.41 9.01
C LEU A 105 10.05 8.89 9.24
N GLY A 106 10.41 8.38 10.41
CA GLY A 106 10.17 6.99 10.80
C GLY A 106 8.70 6.59 10.90
N ILE A 107 7.77 7.55 10.99
CA ILE A 107 6.33 7.28 10.99
C ILE A 107 5.88 6.68 9.65
N ASP A 108 6.51 7.04 8.52
CA ASP A 108 6.16 6.46 7.22
C ASP A 108 6.47 4.95 7.17
N VAL A 109 7.51 4.50 7.87
CA VAL A 109 7.82 3.06 8.01
C VAL A 109 6.72 2.36 8.80
N PHE A 110 6.23 2.98 9.87
CA PHE A 110 5.11 2.45 10.64
C PHE A 110 3.83 2.38 9.79
N ILE A 111 3.53 3.41 9.00
CA ILE A 111 2.40 3.41 8.06
C ILE A 111 2.52 2.25 7.07
N ALA A 112 3.72 1.97 6.54
CA ALA A 112 3.96 0.84 5.65
C ALA A 112 3.74 -0.51 6.33
N ILE A 113 4.10 -0.67 7.61
CA ILE A 113 3.79 -1.88 8.39
C ILE A 113 2.28 -2.02 8.60
N VAL A 114 1.58 -0.94 8.93
CA VAL A 114 0.11 -0.98 9.06
C VAL A 114 -0.55 -1.33 7.73
N ALA A 115 0.02 -0.90 6.60
CA ALA A 115 -0.48 -1.22 5.26
C ALA A 115 -0.45 -2.74 4.97
N THR A 116 0.54 -3.48 5.48
CA THR A 116 0.58 -4.94 5.26
C THR A 116 -0.55 -5.66 5.99
N PHE A 117 -0.91 -5.21 7.20
CA PHE A 117 -2.06 -5.74 7.94
C PHE A 117 -3.40 -5.26 7.36
N TRP A 118 -3.42 -4.06 6.76
CA TRP A 118 -4.61 -3.50 6.14
C TRP A 118 -5.15 -4.37 5.01
N VAL A 119 -4.27 -5.00 4.21
CA VAL A 119 -4.68 -5.90 3.12
C VAL A 119 -5.56 -7.04 3.65
N LEU A 120 -5.18 -7.70 4.75
CA LEU A 120 -5.97 -8.77 5.36
C LEU A 120 -7.33 -8.26 5.88
N PHE A 121 -7.33 -7.09 6.51
CA PHE A 121 -8.55 -6.45 6.98
C PHE A 121 -9.52 -6.14 5.82
N VAL A 122 -9.02 -5.60 4.72
CA VAL A 122 -9.82 -5.30 3.53
C VAL A 122 -10.44 -6.57 2.94
N PHE A 123 -9.71 -7.67 2.86
CA PHE A 123 -10.26 -8.94 2.35
C PHE A 123 -11.34 -9.54 3.26
N SER A 124 -11.18 -9.42 4.58
CA SER A 124 -12.21 -9.85 5.54
C SER A 124 -13.48 -9.01 5.42
N ILE A 125 -13.36 -7.68 5.52
CA ILE A 125 -14.50 -6.77 5.45
C ILE A 125 -15.17 -6.80 4.08
N SER A 126 -14.41 -6.93 2.99
CA SER A 126 -14.98 -7.04 1.64
C SER A 126 -15.78 -8.33 1.47
N GLY A 127 -15.28 -9.45 1.99
CA GLY A 127 -16.02 -10.72 1.99
C GLY A 127 -17.33 -10.64 2.78
N TRP A 128 -17.33 -9.89 3.88
CA TRP A 128 -18.52 -9.61 4.68
C TRP A 128 -19.51 -8.64 4.00
N ILE A 129 -19.04 -7.57 3.36
CA ILE A 129 -19.91 -6.67 2.60
C ILE A 129 -20.62 -7.43 1.48
N VAL A 130 -19.89 -8.30 0.78
CA VAL A 130 -20.44 -9.13 -0.29
C VAL A 130 -21.48 -10.14 0.23
N SER A 131 -21.44 -10.57 1.50
CA SER A 131 -22.45 -11.50 2.02
C SER A 131 -23.84 -10.88 2.14
N PHE A 132 -23.97 -9.55 2.14
CA PHE A 132 -25.26 -8.87 2.10
C PHE A 132 -25.81 -8.65 0.69
N LEU A 133 -25.03 -8.93 -0.36
CA LEU A 133 -25.48 -8.79 -1.73
C LEU A 133 -26.22 -10.07 -2.19
N PRO A 134 -27.28 -9.97 -3.02
CA PRO A 134 -28.02 -11.13 -3.51
C PRO A 134 -27.10 -12.15 -4.20
N GLN A 135 -26.93 -13.33 -3.61
CA GLN A 135 -26.10 -14.41 -4.16
C GLN A 135 -26.97 -15.37 -4.98
N PRO A 136 -26.48 -15.85 -6.15
CA PRO A 136 -27.13 -16.98 -6.81
C PRO A 136 -27.08 -18.20 -5.87
N GLU A 137 -28.23 -18.87 -5.71
CA GLU A 137 -28.48 -19.96 -4.72
C GLU A 137 -27.53 -21.17 -4.85
N THR A 138 -26.74 -21.25 -5.92
CA THR A 138 -25.97 -22.44 -6.29
C THR A 138 -24.48 -22.42 -5.92
N VAL A 139 -23.91 -21.32 -5.38
CA VAL A 139 -22.45 -21.17 -5.33
C VAL A 139 -21.84 -20.80 -3.96
N VAL A 140 -22.58 -20.26 -2.99
CA VAL A 140 -21.93 -19.70 -1.78
C VAL A 140 -22.65 -20.07 -0.49
N GLU A 141 -22.00 -20.88 0.34
CA GLU A 141 -22.33 -21.08 1.74
C GLU A 141 -22.29 -19.71 2.46
N GLN A 142 -23.41 -19.27 3.04
CA GLN A 142 -23.49 -18.00 3.76
C GLN A 142 -22.68 -18.09 5.07
N LYS A 143 -21.38 -17.79 4.98
CA LYS A 143 -20.50 -17.71 6.15
C LYS A 143 -20.61 -16.38 6.87
N THR A 144 -20.70 -16.44 8.20
CA THR A 144 -20.62 -15.33 9.14
C THR A 144 -19.24 -14.64 9.08
N LEU A 145 -19.13 -13.46 9.70
CA LEU A 145 -17.86 -12.71 9.79
C LEU A 145 -16.81 -13.50 10.60
N GLU A 146 -17.26 -14.25 11.62
CA GLU A 146 -16.41 -15.07 12.48
C GLU A 146 -15.80 -16.25 11.72
N GLU A 147 -16.62 -17.02 11.00
CA GLU A 147 -16.16 -18.15 10.17
C GLU A 147 -15.20 -17.70 9.06
N ARG A 148 -15.43 -16.53 8.47
CA ARG A 148 -14.51 -15.96 7.47
C ARG A 148 -13.19 -15.52 8.07
N ASN A 149 -13.21 -14.92 9.26
CA ASN A 149 -11.99 -14.56 9.96
C ASN A 149 -11.17 -15.81 10.32
N GLU A 150 -11.84 -16.89 10.68
CA GLU A 150 -11.21 -18.19 10.91
C GLU A 150 -10.60 -18.77 9.62
N ASP A 151 -11.32 -18.73 8.49
CA ASP A 151 -10.79 -19.13 7.18
C ASP A 151 -9.50 -18.36 6.83
N TYR A 152 -9.52 -17.02 6.93
CA TYR A 152 -8.36 -16.19 6.63
C TYR A 152 -7.21 -16.38 7.64
N ALA A 153 -7.51 -16.59 8.93
CA ALA A 153 -6.52 -16.92 9.93
C ALA A 153 -5.86 -18.27 9.65
N ASN A 154 -6.65 -19.28 9.25
CA ASN A 154 -6.14 -20.59 8.86
C ASN A 154 -5.27 -20.52 7.61
N LEU A 155 -5.62 -19.70 6.61
CA LEU A 155 -4.76 -19.44 5.46
C LEU A 155 -3.43 -18.80 5.87
N ALA A 156 -3.44 -17.85 6.81
CA ALA A 156 -2.21 -17.24 7.32
C ALA A 156 -1.34 -18.25 8.11
N ILE A 157 -1.96 -19.08 8.94
CA ILE A 157 -1.27 -20.15 9.69
C ILE A 157 -0.69 -21.19 8.72
N ALA A 158 -1.45 -21.59 7.70
CA ALA A 158 -0.98 -22.52 6.67
C ALA A 158 0.22 -21.95 5.90
N ALA A 159 0.17 -20.67 5.53
CA ALA A 159 1.30 -19.98 4.89
C ALA A 159 2.56 -19.93 5.77
N ILE A 160 2.41 -19.79 7.09
CA ILE A 160 3.54 -19.82 8.03
C ILE A 160 4.11 -21.24 8.15
N ASN A 161 3.24 -22.25 8.26
CA ASN A 161 3.64 -23.63 8.47
C ASN A 161 4.19 -24.29 7.19
N ASN A 162 3.74 -23.86 6.01
CA ASN A 162 4.17 -24.39 4.72
C ASN A 162 4.28 -23.28 3.65
N PRO A 163 5.26 -22.37 3.77
CA PRO A 163 5.38 -21.21 2.88
C PRO A 163 5.69 -21.59 1.42
N THR A 164 6.19 -22.80 1.18
CA THR A 164 6.53 -23.33 -0.15
C THR A 164 5.45 -24.25 -0.73
N GLY A 165 4.32 -24.40 -0.04
CA GLY A 165 3.18 -25.15 -0.55
C GLY A 165 2.58 -24.49 -1.80
N ARG A 166 2.00 -25.29 -2.70
CA ARG A 166 1.54 -24.79 -4.02
C ARG A 166 0.41 -23.77 -3.90
N GLU A 167 -0.54 -24.00 -2.99
CA GLU A 167 -1.68 -23.08 -2.78
C GLU A 167 -1.29 -21.92 -1.86
N GLU A 168 -0.46 -22.18 -0.85
CA GLU A 168 0.10 -21.19 0.06
C GLU A 168 0.95 -20.17 -0.70
N MET A 169 1.79 -20.61 -1.64
CA MET A 169 2.56 -19.73 -2.51
C MET A 169 1.67 -18.83 -3.37
N LYS A 170 0.57 -19.35 -3.92
CA LYS A 170 -0.37 -18.52 -4.70
C LYS A 170 -1.02 -17.46 -3.82
N ASN A 171 -1.43 -17.82 -2.61
CA ASN A 171 -2.03 -16.89 -1.65
C ASN A 171 -1.03 -15.82 -1.18
N ILE A 172 0.21 -16.22 -0.86
CA ILE A 172 1.30 -15.29 -0.50
C ILE A 172 1.59 -14.36 -1.68
N TYR A 173 1.73 -14.90 -2.88
CA TYR A 173 1.98 -14.13 -4.10
C TYR A 173 0.84 -13.14 -4.38
N PHE A 174 -0.41 -13.57 -4.30
CA PHE A 174 -1.58 -12.72 -4.45
C PHE A 174 -1.56 -11.57 -3.44
N GLY A 175 -1.28 -11.86 -2.17
CA GLY A 175 -1.13 -10.86 -1.11
C GLY A 175 0.03 -9.88 -1.36
N ILE A 176 1.18 -10.36 -1.86
CA ILE A 176 2.32 -9.51 -2.21
C ILE A 176 1.98 -8.56 -3.35
N VAL A 177 1.36 -9.07 -4.43
CA VAL A 177 0.97 -8.24 -5.58
C VAL A 177 -0.03 -7.16 -5.17
N MET A 178 -1.02 -7.53 -4.34
CA MET A 178 -1.98 -6.60 -3.74
C MET A 178 -1.32 -5.60 -2.77
N GLY A 179 -0.28 -6.00 -2.06
CA GLY A 179 0.48 -5.12 -1.15
C GLY A 179 1.40 -4.16 -1.89
N LEU A 180 1.92 -4.53 -3.06
CA LEU A 180 2.83 -3.69 -3.84
C LEU A 180 2.16 -2.40 -4.32
N SER A 181 0.87 -2.40 -4.64
CA SER A 181 0.13 -1.18 -4.99
C SER A 181 0.05 -0.19 -3.82
N ALA A 182 -0.09 -0.69 -2.59
CA ALA A 182 -0.18 0.11 -1.37
C ALA A 182 1.17 0.69 -0.92
N ILE A 183 2.30 0.08 -1.31
CA ILE A 183 3.64 0.52 -0.90
C ILE A 183 4.26 1.51 -1.92
N ILE A 184 3.61 1.79 -3.06
CA ILE A 184 4.12 2.74 -4.08
C ILE A 184 4.58 4.08 -3.46
N PRO A 185 3.82 4.75 -2.58
CA PRO A 185 4.28 5.97 -1.91
C PRO A 185 5.56 5.74 -1.10
N THR A 186 5.60 4.68 -0.29
CA THR A 186 6.77 4.32 0.54
C THR A 186 7.98 3.96 -0.31
N CYS A 187 7.81 3.26 -1.44
CA CYS A 187 8.88 2.93 -2.38
C CYS A 187 9.52 4.19 -2.97
N VAL A 188 8.70 5.21 -3.30
CA VAL A 188 9.21 6.51 -3.76
C VAL A 188 10.03 7.19 -2.65
N HIS A 189 9.55 7.19 -1.40
CA HIS A 189 10.29 7.76 -0.26
C HIS A 189 11.62 7.05 0.01
N ILE A 190 11.63 5.71 0.02
CA ILE A 190 12.84 4.90 0.22
C ILE A 190 13.81 5.10 -0.96
N PHE A 191 13.31 5.14 -2.19
CA PHE A 191 14.13 5.39 -3.38
C PHE A 191 14.90 6.72 -3.26
N TYR A 192 14.22 7.81 -2.89
CA TYR A 192 14.88 9.10 -2.70
C TYR A 192 15.86 9.09 -1.51
N ALA A 193 15.51 8.44 -0.39
CA ALA A 193 16.40 8.31 0.77
C ALA A 193 17.69 7.53 0.41
N VAL A 194 17.57 6.42 -0.33
CA VAL A 194 18.70 5.60 -0.78
C VAL A 194 19.51 6.32 -1.86
N PHE A 195 18.88 7.05 -2.78
CA PHE A 195 19.57 7.86 -3.78
C PHE A 195 20.42 8.96 -3.13
N ALA A 196 19.90 9.62 -2.10
CA ALA A 196 20.66 10.57 -1.30
C ALA A 196 21.84 9.90 -0.55
N LEU A 197 21.68 8.66 -0.09
CA LEU A 197 22.75 7.83 0.49
C LEU A 197 23.82 7.37 -0.53
N ARG A 198 23.46 7.15 -1.80
CA ARG A 198 24.45 6.82 -2.85
C ARG A 198 25.37 7.99 -3.16
N ILE A 199 24.90 9.23 -3.04
CA ILE A 199 25.75 10.42 -3.13
C ILE A 199 26.72 10.48 -1.95
N PHE A 200 26.31 10.01 -0.76
CA PHE A 200 27.14 9.92 0.45
C PHE A 200 28.26 8.87 0.36
N LEU A 201 28.04 7.74 -0.33
CA LEU A 201 29.06 6.68 -0.48
C LEU A 201 30.00 6.90 -1.67
N LYS A 202 29.79 7.94 -2.49
CA LYS A 202 30.73 8.27 -3.56
C LYS A 202 31.98 8.88 -2.91
N PRO A 203 33.17 8.24 -3.01
CA PRO A 203 34.38 8.81 -2.45
C PRO A 203 34.63 10.16 -3.10
N ASP A 204 34.84 11.17 -2.26
CA ASP A 204 35.09 12.55 -2.67
C ASP A 204 36.38 12.58 -3.50
N ARG A 205 36.26 12.58 -4.84
CA ARG A 205 37.41 12.62 -5.76
C ARG A 205 37.93 14.04 -5.95
N HIS A 206 37.76 14.91 -4.96
CA HIS A 206 38.29 16.28 -4.91
C HIS A 206 38.78 16.69 -3.51
N ARG A 207 39.54 15.80 -2.86
CA ARG A 207 40.53 16.18 -1.84
C ARG A 207 41.91 15.70 -2.25
N THR A 208 42.35 16.13 -3.42
CA THR A 208 43.75 16.10 -3.87
C THR A 208 43.79 17.02 -5.06
N LEU A 209 44.00 18.30 -4.79
CA LEU A 209 44.82 19.25 -5.53
C LEU A 209 44.50 20.64 -4.99
N THR A 210 45.54 21.22 -4.36
CA THR A 210 45.71 22.60 -3.87
C THR A 210 44.83 23.06 -2.72
#